data_AF-A0A960CIQ7-F1
#
_entry.id   AF-A0A960CIQ7-F1
#
_cell.length_a   1.000
_cell.length_b   1.000
_cell.length_c   1.000
_cell.angle_alpha   90.00
_cell.angle_beta   90.00
_cell.angle_gamma   90.00
#
_symmetry.space_group_name_H-M   'P 1'
#
loop_
_entity.id
_entity.type
_entity.pdbx_description
1 polymer ?
#
loop_
_entity_poly.entity_id
_entity_poly.type
_entity_poly.pdbx_seq_one_letter_code
_entity_poly.pdbx_strand_id
1 'polypeptide(L)'
;AYLDRCGYDYVTGCVSVPTHGELPPGSQIRGVRDFVLRRHAAAPVYTVRPYRPVVIDGRGLDEIEPPARPALPPLMRGYLRLGARVCGEPAHDPEFGVGDFPALLDKRAADVRYLKRLRSVSAAVDMAGGMPS
;
A
#
# COMPACT_ATOMS: atom_id res chain seq x y z
N ALA A 1 -14.49 2.41 -17.14
CA ALA A 1 -14.22 1.63 -15.91
C ALA A 1 -15.16 2.12 -14.79
N TYR A 2 -15.32 1.39 -13.66
CA TYR A 2 -16.26 1.78 -12.57
C TYR A 2 -16.12 3.25 -12.14
N LEU A 3 -14.88 3.72 -11.95
CA LEU A 3 -14.59 5.12 -11.59
C LEU A 3 -15.10 6.14 -12.62
N ASP A 4 -14.99 5.83 -13.91
CA ASP A 4 -15.49 6.71 -14.98
C ASP A 4 -17.02 6.70 -15.04
N ARG A 5 -17.63 5.53 -14.82
CA ARG A 5 -19.09 5.37 -14.82
C ARG A 5 -19.74 6.10 -13.65
N CYS A 6 -19.06 6.18 -12.52
CA CYS A 6 -19.55 6.80 -11.29
C CYS A 6 -19.00 8.22 -11.05
N GLY A 7 -18.15 8.74 -11.93
CA GLY A 7 -17.56 10.08 -11.79
C GLY A 7 -16.62 10.25 -10.61
N TYR A 8 -16.02 9.16 -10.09
CA TYR A 8 -15.08 9.24 -8.97
C TYR A 8 -13.66 9.53 -9.44
N ASP A 9 -13.03 10.47 -8.76
CA ASP A 9 -11.64 10.87 -8.99
C ASP A 9 -10.65 10.08 -8.13
N TYR A 10 -11.11 9.54 -7.01
CA TYR A 10 -10.24 8.91 -6.00
C TYR A 10 -10.64 7.47 -5.72
N VAL A 11 -9.62 6.64 -5.50
CA VAL A 11 -9.76 5.33 -4.86
C VAL A 11 -8.97 5.36 -3.56
N THR A 12 -9.60 4.94 -2.47
CA THR A 12 -8.97 4.83 -1.15
C THR A 12 -9.01 3.39 -0.66
N GLY A 13 -8.01 3.01 0.14
CA GLY A 13 -7.92 1.71 0.78
C GLY A 13 -6.72 1.66 1.71
N CYS A 14 -6.33 0.46 2.13
CA CYS A 14 -5.11 0.26 2.89
C CYS A 14 -4.26 -0.87 2.28
N VAL A 15 -2.99 -0.89 2.64
CA VAL A 15 -2.13 -2.05 2.38
C VAL A 15 -1.48 -2.48 3.68
N SER A 16 -1.70 -3.74 4.04
CA SER A 16 -1.22 -4.34 5.28
C SER A 16 0.23 -4.78 5.17
N VAL A 17 1.00 -4.57 6.23
CA VAL A 17 2.34 -5.12 6.43
C VAL A 17 2.35 -5.92 7.73
N PRO A 18 2.79 -7.19 7.71
CA PRO A 18 2.90 -7.99 8.92
C PRO A 18 3.78 -7.31 9.98
N THR A 19 3.32 -7.39 11.23
CA THR A 19 4.09 -6.94 12.41
C THR A 19 5.20 -7.93 12.78
N HIS A 20 5.05 -9.20 12.40
CA HIS A 20 5.96 -10.29 12.66
C HIS A 20 6.37 -11.01 11.36
N GLY A 21 7.52 -11.68 11.37
CA GLY A 21 8.06 -12.40 10.22
C GLY A 21 9.48 -12.89 10.51
N GLU A 22 10.34 -12.91 9.48
CA GLU A 22 11.74 -13.34 9.62
C GLU A 22 12.64 -12.31 10.32
N LEU A 23 12.23 -11.04 10.31
CA LEU A 23 12.94 -9.94 10.97
C LEU A 23 12.42 -9.74 12.40
N PRO A 24 13.17 -9.03 13.27
CA PRO A 24 12.68 -8.66 14.59
C PRO A 24 11.29 -8.00 14.51
N PRO A 25 10.40 -8.25 15.49
CA PRO A 25 9.05 -7.70 15.51
C PRO A 25 9.03 -6.19 15.26
N GLY A 26 8.16 -5.74 14.38
CA GLY A 26 8.02 -4.33 14.01
C GLY A 26 9.09 -3.77 13.06
N SER A 27 10.23 -4.45 12.85
CA SER A 27 11.33 -3.93 12.03
C SER A 27 10.90 -3.71 10.57
N GLN A 28 10.24 -4.70 9.97
CA GLN A 28 9.76 -4.63 8.59
C GLN A 28 8.76 -3.49 8.37
N ILE A 29 7.77 -3.35 9.26
CA ILE A 29 6.76 -2.28 9.16
C ILE A 29 7.38 -0.90 9.38
N ARG A 30 8.34 -0.76 10.31
CA ARG A 30 9.11 0.48 10.48
C ARG A 30 9.85 0.85 9.20
N GLY A 31 10.56 -0.09 8.58
CA GLY A 31 11.27 0.16 7.32
C GLY A 31 10.33 0.52 6.15
N VAL A 32 9.17 -0.14 6.04
CA VAL A 32 8.15 0.21 5.04
C VAL A 32 7.60 1.60 5.29
N ARG A 33 7.24 1.94 6.54
CA ARG A 33 6.77 3.28 6.94
C ARG A 33 7.76 4.36 6.50
N ASP A 34 9.02 4.22 6.87
CA ASP A 34 10.05 5.22 6.55
C ASP A 34 10.22 5.40 5.03
N PHE A 35 10.18 4.30 4.28
CA PHE A 35 10.26 4.35 2.83
C PHE A 35 9.06 5.08 2.21
N VAL A 36 7.83 4.69 2.58
CA VAL A 36 6.63 5.22 1.93
C VAL A 36 6.34 6.65 2.34
N LEU A 37 6.56 7.04 3.60
CA LEU A 37 6.37 8.41 4.03
C LEU A 37 7.41 9.35 3.42
N ARG A 38 8.64 8.87 3.18
CA ARG A 38 9.68 9.68 2.53
C ARG A 38 9.44 9.85 1.03
N ARG A 39 8.99 8.79 0.34
CA ARG A 39 9.01 8.74 -1.13
C ARG A 39 7.63 8.84 -1.78
N HIS A 40 6.57 8.56 -1.01
CA HIS A 40 5.21 8.40 -1.51
C HIS A 40 4.14 9.01 -0.59
N ALA A 41 4.49 9.92 0.32
CA ALA A 41 3.50 10.62 1.12
C ALA A 41 2.51 11.39 0.25
N ALA A 42 1.23 11.36 0.63
CA ALA A 42 0.20 12.19 0.06
C ALA A 42 0.40 13.66 0.45
N ALA A 43 -0.30 14.57 -0.24
CA ALA A 43 -0.32 15.97 0.16
C ALA A 43 -0.87 16.12 1.59
N PRO A 44 -0.43 17.12 2.37
CA PRO A 44 -0.83 17.27 3.79
C PRO A 44 -2.34 17.31 4.04
N VAL A 45 -3.13 17.81 3.08
CA VAL A 45 -4.61 17.84 3.15
C VAL A 45 -5.23 16.43 3.19
N TYR A 46 -4.53 15.42 2.70
CA TYR A 46 -4.96 14.02 2.72
C TYR A 46 -4.37 13.24 3.90
N THR A 47 -3.62 13.89 4.79
CA THR A 47 -3.00 13.20 5.92
C THR A 47 -4.05 12.76 6.94
N VAL A 48 -4.07 11.46 7.23
CA VAL A 48 -4.88 10.85 8.28
C VAL A 48 -3.98 10.40 9.44
N ARG A 49 -4.59 10.19 10.61
CA ARG A 49 -3.91 9.71 11.82
C ARG A 49 -4.58 8.43 12.32
N PRO A 50 -3.81 7.39 12.67
CA PRO A 50 -4.38 6.15 13.13
C PRO A 50 -4.99 6.32 14.53
N TYR A 51 -6.20 5.79 14.75
CA TYR A 51 -6.77 5.71 16.11
C TYR A 51 -6.02 4.71 16.99
N ARG A 52 -5.43 3.66 16.39
CA ARG A 52 -4.56 2.71 17.07
C ARG A 52 -3.18 2.75 16.41
N PRO A 53 -2.21 3.51 16.94
CA PRO A 53 -0.84 3.50 16.46
C PRO A 53 -0.20 2.10 16.61
N VAL A 54 0.78 1.80 15.76
CA VAL A 54 1.55 0.55 15.86
C VAL A 54 2.50 0.60 17.04
N VAL A 55 2.27 -0.30 18.00
CA VAL A 55 3.10 -0.53 19.18
C VAL A 55 3.36 -2.04 19.26
N ILE A 56 4.63 -2.44 19.28
CA ILE A 56 5.07 -3.84 19.32
C ILE A 56 5.91 -4.02 20.58
N ASP A 57 5.54 -4.98 21.44
CA ASP A 57 6.21 -5.24 22.72
C ASP A 57 6.41 -3.97 23.58
N GLY A 58 5.41 -3.09 23.59
CA GLY A 58 5.43 -1.83 24.34
C GLY A 58 6.24 -0.70 23.70
N ARG A 59 6.83 -0.92 22.51
CA ARG A 59 7.65 0.07 21.80
C ARG A 59 6.91 0.63 20.58
N GLY A 60 6.97 1.95 20.41
CA GLY A 60 6.54 2.60 19.18
C GLY A 60 7.49 2.28 18.02
N LEU A 61 7.02 2.47 16.78
CA LEU A 61 7.85 2.21 15.59
C LEU A 61 9.15 3.00 15.58
N ASP A 62 9.18 4.23 16.11
CA ASP A 62 10.39 5.07 16.17
C ASP A 62 11.50 4.49 17.04
N GLU A 63 11.13 3.67 18.02
CA GLU A 63 12.06 3.00 18.91
C GLU A 63 12.61 1.70 18.32
N ILE A 64 12.04 1.19 17.23
CA ILE A 64 12.40 -0.08 16.60
C ILE A 64 13.39 0.17 15.46
N GLU A 65 14.44 -0.65 15.35
CA GLU A 65 15.43 -0.54 14.28
C GLU A 65 14.86 -1.03 12.93
N PRO A 66 14.88 -0.21 11.85
CA PRO A 66 14.49 -0.66 10.52
C PRO A 66 15.49 -1.67 9.93
N PRO A 67 15.08 -2.53 9.00
CA PRO A 67 16.02 -3.29 8.20
C PRO A 67 16.82 -2.37 7.27
N ALA A 68 18.05 -2.76 6.94
CA ALA A 68 18.86 -2.05 5.95
C ALA A 68 18.17 -1.93 4.58
N ARG A 69 17.30 -2.90 4.23
CA ARG A 69 16.50 -2.89 3.00
C ARG A 69 15.08 -3.38 3.29
N PRO A 70 14.08 -2.49 3.41
CA PRO A 70 12.70 -2.91 3.63
C PRO A 70 12.10 -3.58 2.40
N ALA A 71 11.49 -4.75 2.59
CA ALA A 71 10.75 -5.45 1.54
C ALA A 71 9.30 -4.96 1.44
N LEU A 72 9.01 -4.04 0.51
CA LEU A 72 7.62 -3.61 0.26
C LEU A 72 6.74 -4.79 -0.16
N PRO A 73 5.52 -4.98 0.39
CA PRO A 73 4.60 -6.00 -0.10
C PRO A 73 4.34 -5.86 -1.62
N PRO A 74 4.18 -6.96 -2.37
CA PRO A 74 3.91 -6.91 -3.81
C PRO A 74 2.74 -5.99 -4.19
N LEU A 75 1.65 -6.05 -3.40
CA LEU A 75 0.48 -5.21 -3.60
C LEU A 75 0.79 -3.72 -3.42
N MET A 76 1.53 -3.38 -2.36
CA MET A 76 1.98 -2.01 -2.12
C MET A 76 2.82 -1.49 -3.29
N ARG A 77 3.78 -2.28 -3.79
CA ARG A 77 4.59 -1.90 -4.97
C ARG A 77 3.71 -1.64 -6.19
N GLY A 78 2.69 -2.47 -6.42
CA GLY A 78 1.72 -2.29 -7.50
C GLY A 78 0.99 -0.94 -7.39
N TYR A 79 0.46 -0.63 -6.22
CA TYR A 79 -0.27 0.63 -5.98
C TYR A 79 0.64 1.85 -6.10
N LEU A 80 1.85 1.81 -5.55
CA LEU A 80 2.81 2.90 -5.67
C LEU A 80 3.22 3.15 -7.13
N ARG A 81 3.39 2.09 -7.93
CA ARG A 81 3.62 2.18 -9.39
C ARG A 81 2.43 2.75 -10.14
N LEU A 82 1.21 2.49 -9.67
CA LEU A 82 0.00 3.09 -10.21
C LEU A 82 -0.12 4.59 -9.91
N GLY A 83 0.69 5.11 -8.98
CA GLY A 83 0.64 6.51 -8.56
C GLY A 83 -0.03 6.71 -7.20
N ALA A 84 -0.38 5.65 -6.48
CA ALA A 84 -0.92 5.78 -5.14
C ALA A 84 0.07 6.49 -4.20
N ARG A 85 -0.50 7.13 -3.18
CA ARG A 85 0.23 7.85 -2.13
C ARG A 85 -0.24 7.38 -0.76
N VAL A 86 0.68 7.33 0.19
CA VAL A 86 0.39 6.94 1.57
C VAL A 86 -0.03 8.15 2.38
N CYS A 87 -1.16 8.04 3.05
CA CYS A 87 -1.85 9.13 3.71
C CYS A 87 -1.42 9.34 5.17
N GLY A 88 -0.38 8.66 5.66
CA GLY A 88 0.12 8.86 7.01
C GLY A 88 0.64 7.58 7.64
N GLU A 89 0.74 7.62 8.98
CA GLU A 89 1.16 6.48 9.80
C GLU A 89 0.24 5.27 9.64
N PRO A 90 0.77 4.04 9.73
CA PRO A 90 -0.06 2.85 9.69
C PRO A 90 -0.91 2.70 10.96
N ALA A 91 -2.10 2.13 10.81
CA ALA A 91 -2.94 1.71 11.93
C ALA A 91 -2.62 0.27 12.31
N HIS A 92 -2.54 -0.03 13.61
CA HIS A 92 -2.33 -1.39 14.10
C HIS A 92 -3.63 -2.20 14.04
N ASP A 93 -3.57 -3.34 13.37
CA ASP A 93 -4.59 -4.38 13.45
C ASP A 93 -4.03 -5.63 14.14
N PRO A 94 -4.28 -5.79 15.46
CA PRO A 94 -3.77 -6.92 16.24
C PRO A 94 -4.51 -8.23 15.94
N GLU A 95 -5.73 -8.18 15.39
CA GLU A 95 -6.50 -9.38 15.05
C GLU A 95 -5.84 -10.11 13.86
N PHE A 96 -5.31 -9.34 12.92
CA PHE A 96 -4.59 -9.85 11.75
C PHE A 96 -3.07 -9.82 11.90
N GLY A 97 -2.56 -9.21 12.98
CA GLY A 97 -1.11 -9.08 13.23
C GLY A 97 -0.41 -8.20 12.20
N VAL A 98 -1.06 -7.14 11.72
CA VAL A 98 -0.55 -6.24 10.67
C VAL A 98 -0.59 -4.78 11.10
N GLY A 99 0.16 -3.93 10.41
CA GLY A 99 -0.16 -2.52 10.35
C GLY A 99 -0.59 -2.09 8.95
N ASP A 100 -1.68 -1.35 8.89
CA ASP A 100 -2.37 -0.96 7.67
C ASP A 100 -2.01 0.45 7.24
N PHE A 101 -1.40 0.56 6.07
CA PHE A 101 -1.01 1.84 5.50
C PHE A 101 -2.15 2.44 4.69
N PRO A 102 -2.72 3.59 5.08
CA PRO A 102 -3.80 4.22 4.33
C PRO A 102 -3.25 4.73 2.99
N ALA A 103 -3.88 4.35 1.87
CA ALA A 103 -3.44 4.64 0.52
C ALA A 103 -4.53 5.32 -0.29
N LEU A 104 -4.15 6.33 -1.06
CA LEU A 104 -5.03 7.09 -1.95
C LEU A 104 -4.45 7.10 -3.36
N LEU A 105 -5.28 6.77 -4.35
CA LEU A 105 -4.97 6.88 -5.76
C LEU A 105 -5.86 7.95 -6.40
N ASP A 106 -5.24 8.99 -6.95
CA ASP A 106 -5.90 9.97 -7.81
C ASP A 106 -5.90 9.46 -9.26
N LYS A 107 -7.09 9.29 -9.85
CA LYS A 107 -7.26 8.82 -11.23
C LYS A 107 -6.51 9.71 -12.24
N ARG A 108 -6.40 11.01 -11.97
CA ARG A 108 -5.77 11.99 -12.87
C ARG A 108 -4.24 11.86 -12.88
N ALA A 109 -3.68 11.46 -11.74
CA ALA A 109 -2.24 11.25 -11.57
C ALA A 109 -1.83 9.79 -11.81
N ALA A 110 -2.79 8.89 -11.99
CA ALA A 110 -2.53 7.48 -12.17
C ALA A 110 -1.68 7.24 -13.43
N ASP A 111 -0.71 6.34 -13.37
CA ASP A 111 0.09 5.98 -14.54
C ASP A 111 -0.82 5.24 -15.54
N VAL A 112 -1.36 6.01 -16.48
CA VAL A 112 -2.27 5.54 -17.53
C VAL A 112 -1.60 4.47 -18.41
N ARG A 113 -0.27 4.50 -18.56
CA ARG A 113 0.50 3.49 -19.31
C ARG A 113 0.56 2.18 -18.53
N TYR A 114 0.75 2.23 -17.22
CA TYR A 114 0.73 1.04 -16.37
C TYR A 114 -0.68 0.45 -16.25
N LEU A 115 -1.71 1.29 -16.12
CA LEU A 115 -3.11 0.86 -16.18
C LEU A 115 -3.46 0.19 -17.52
N LYS A 116 -3.00 0.73 -18.65
CA LYS A 116 -3.18 0.11 -19.96
C LYS A 116 -2.52 -1.27 -20.02
N ARG A 117 -1.28 -1.41 -19.52
CA ARG A 117 -0.56 -2.69 -19.49
C ARG A 117 -1.24 -3.73 -18.60
N LEU A 118 -1.71 -3.37 -17.41
CA LEU A 118 -2.47 -4.30 -16.56
C LEU A 118 -3.75 -4.78 -17.26
N ARG A 119 -4.47 -3.88 -17.95
CA ARG A 119 -5.66 -4.24 -18.75
C ARG A 119 -5.31 -5.15 -19.92
N SER A 120 -4.20 -4.89 -20.62
CA SER A 120 -3.73 -5.74 -21.72
C SER A 120 -3.31 -7.13 -21.25
N VAL A 121 -2.66 -7.24 -20.09
CA VAL A 121 -2.32 -8.54 -19.48
C VAL A 121 -3.58 -9.28 -19.04
N SER A 122 -4.51 -8.62 -18.36
CA SER A 122 -5.80 -9.23 -17.98
C SER A 122 -6.54 -9.76 -19.21
N ALA A 123 -6.67 -8.94 -20.26
CA ALA A 123 -7.31 -9.36 -21.50
C ALA A 123 -6.58 -10.53 -22.19
N ALA A 124 -5.25 -10.57 -22.16
CA ALA A 124 -4.47 -11.68 -22.69
C ALA A 124 -4.65 -12.97 -21.86
N VAL A 125 -4.77 -12.86 -20.54
CA VAL A 125 -5.05 -13.99 -19.64
C VAL A 125 -6.47 -14.51 -19.86
N ASP A 126 -7.46 -13.63 -20.01
CA ASP A 126 -8.85 -13.99 -20.32
C ASP A 126 -8.94 -14.72 -21.68
N MET A 127 -8.18 -14.25 -22.68
CA MET A 127 -8.10 -14.89 -24.00
C MET A 127 -7.39 -16.25 -23.96
N ALA A 128 -6.36 -16.41 -23.11
CA ALA A 128 -5.62 -17.66 -22.97
C ALA A 128 -6.37 -18.72 -22.14
N GLY A 129 -7.21 -18.30 -21.20
CA GLY A 129 -8.09 -19.18 -20.40
C GLY A 129 -9.37 -19.62 -21.13
N GLY A 130 -9.67 -19.03 -22.29
CA GLY A 130 -10.89 -19.27 -23.06
C GLY A 130 -10.75 -20.22 -24.26
N MET A 131 -9.64 -20.93 -24.43
CA MET A 131 -9.45 -21.91 -25.50
C MET A 131 -10.03 -23.28 -25.07
N PRO A 132 -11.17 -23.76 -25.61
CA PRO A 132 -11.59 -25.14 -25.39
C PRO A 132 -10.62 -26.10 -26.11
N SER A 133 -10.36 -27.25 -25.49
CA SER A 133 -9.65 -28.39 -26.10
C SER A 133 -10.44 -29.03 -27.23
#